data_AF-A0A1E1FBI6-F1
#
_entry.id   AF-A0A1E1FBI6-F1
#
_cell.length_a   1.000
_cell.length_b   1.000
_cell.length_c   1.000
_cell.angle_alpha   90.00
_cell.angle_beta   90.00
_cell.angle_gamma   90.00
#
_symmetry.space_group_name_H-M   'P 1'
#
loop_
_entity.id
_entity.type
_entity.pdbx_description
1 polymer ?
#
loop_
_entity_poly.entity_id
_entity_poly.type
_entity_poly.pdbx_seq_one_letter_code
_entity_poly.pdbx_strand_id
1 'polypeptide(L)'
;IFVTDDPDASVDIPTLPAQRRWGVDRLQGFLGPLVQKGLRSVILFGVPFKCDKDERGTPADDPEGPVIQAIRKIRSLFPELYIAC
;
A
#
# COMPACT_ATOMS: atom_id res chain seq x y z
N ILE A 1 -4.34 3.67 -2.70
CA ILE A 1 -4.29 2.49 -1.81
C ILE A 1 -3.62 2.90 -0.52
N PHE A 2 -4.26 2.66 0.61
CA PHE A 2 -3.65 2.89 1.93
C PHE A 2 -2.90 1.63 2.37
N VAL A 3 -1.61 1.74 2.66
CA VAL A 3 -0.75 0.61 3.05
C VAL A 3 -0.14 0.82 4.43
N THR A 4 -0.06 -0.23 5.25
CA THR A 4 0.44 -0.18 6.64
C THR A 4 1.65 -1.07 6.87
N ASP A 5 2.33 -0.89 8.01
CA ASP A 5 3.50 -1.69 8.41
C ASP A 5 3.17 -3.10 8.94
N ASP A 6 1.88 -3.42 9.14
CA ASP A 6 1.44 -4.78 9.41
C ASP A 6 1.19 -5.50 8.07
N PRO A 7 2.00 -6.51 7.70
CA PRO A 7 1.90 -7.20 6.41
C PRO A 7 0.55 -7.89 6.15
N ASP A 8 -0.15 -8.28 7.22
CA ASP A 8 -1.40 -9.03 7.14
C ASP A 8 -2.65 -8.16 7.29
N ALA A 9 -2.49 -6.86 7.52
CA ALA A 9 -3.58 -5.95 7.87
C ALA A 9 -4.70 -5.90 6.83
N SER A 10 -5.91 -5.80 7.34
CA SER A 10 -7.12 -5.47 6.59
C SER A 10 -8.06 -4.68 7.52
N VAL A 11 -7.77 -3.39 7.68
CA VAL A 11 -8.42 -2.54 8.69
C VAL A 11 -9.36 -1.56 8.01
N ASP A 12 -10.64 -1.61 8.35
CA ASP A 12 -11.63 -0.66 7.84
C ASP A 12 -11.31 0.79 8.23
N ILE A 13 -11.62 1.73 7.34
CA ILE A 13 -11.50 3.16 7.61
C ILE A 13 -12.92 3.71 7.86
N PRO A 14 -13.31 3.99 9.12
CA PRO A 14 -14.72 4.32 9.45
C PRO A 14 -15.26 5.55 8.70
N THR A 15 -14.40 6.53 8.43
CA THR A 15 -14.75 7.76 7.71
C THR A 15 -14.76 7.61 6.19
N LEU A 16 -14.31 6.47 5.67
CA LEU A 16 -14.31 6.13 4.24
C LEU A 16 -14.96 4.76 4.05
N PRO A 17 -16.30 4.68 3.97
CA PRO A 17 -17.03 3.42 3.83
C PRO A 17 -16.48 2.56 2.68
N ALA A 18 -16.40 1.25 2.93
CA ALA A 18 -15.81 0.24 2.03
C ALA A 18 -14.32 0.43 1.69
N GLN A 19 -13.61 1.35 2.34
CA GLN A 19 -12.16 1.49 2.22
C GLN A 19 -11.44 0.85 3.39
N ARG A 20 -10.26 0.31 3.10
CA ARG A 20 -9.40 -0.37 4.06
C ARG A 20 -7.97 0.12 3.95
N ARG A 21 -7.25 0.00 5.06
CA ARG A 21 -5.79 -0.02 5.09
C ARG A 21 -5.33 -1.47 4.95
N TRP A 22 -4.39 -1.69 4.05
CA TRP A 22 -3.94 -3.01 3.66
C TRP A 22 -2.50 -3.27 4.09
N GLY A 23 -2.23 -4.48 4.54
CA GLY A 23 -0.89 -5.01 4.62
C GLY A 23 -0.38 -5.49 3.26
N VAL A 24 0.94 -5.50 3.08
CA VAL A 24 1.59 -5.83 1.81
C VAL A 24 1.27 -7.25 1.30
N ASP A 25 1.04 -8.21 2.19
CA ASP A 25 0.73 -9.59 1.80
C ASP A 25 -0.74 -9.78 1.39
N ARG A 26 -1.61 -8.83 1.73
CA ARG A 26 -3.00 -8.80 1.27
C ARG A 26 -3.19 -8.14 -0.10
N LEU A 27 -2.16 -7.44 -0.62
CA LEU A 27 -2.27 -6.68 -1.86
C LEU A 27 -2.58 -7.54 -3.08
N GLN A 28 -2.07 -8.77 -3.16
CA GLN A 28 -2.37 -9.67 -4.29
C GLN A 28 -3.86 -9.99 -4.37
N GLY A 29 -4.47 -10.36 -3.24
CA GLY A 29 -5.89 -10.70 -3.19
C GLY A 29 -6.80 -9.50 -3.46
N PHE A 30 -6.39 -8.31 -3.02
CA PHE A 30 -7.14 -7.08 -3.25
C PHE A 30 -7.02 -6.58 -4.71
N LEU A 31 -5.80 -6.49 -5.24
CA LEU A 31 -5.54 -5.92 -6.57
C LEU A 31 -5.78 -6.90 -7.70
N GLY A 32 -5.55 -8.21 -7.51
CA GLY A 32 -5.67 -9.22 -8.55
C GLY A 32 -6.98 -9.16 -9.34
N PRO A 33 -8.16 -9.19 -8.67
CA PRO A 33 -9.44 -9.06 -9.35
C PRO A 33 -9.64 -7.72 -10.07
N LEU A 34 -9.04 -6.63 -9.57
CA LEU A 34 -9.18 -5.30 -10.16
C LEU A 34 -8.31 -5.17 -11.43
N VAL A 35 -7.09 -5.70 -11.38
CA VAL A 35 -6.19 -5.77 -12.55
C VAL A 35 -6.82 -6.62 -13.65
N GLN A 36 -7.43 -7.78 -13.32
CA GLN A 36 -8.18 -8.59 -14.29
C GLN A 36 -9.36 -7.84 -14.91
N LYS A 37 -9.99 -6.92 -14.17
CA LYS A 37 -11.06 -6.05 -14.67
C LYS A 37 -10.55 -4.82 -15.45
N GLY A 38 -9.24 -4.67 -15.62
CA GLY A 38 -8.66 -3.61 -16.44
C GLY A 38 -8.11 -2.41 -15.66
N LEU A 39 -7.92 -2.51 -14.33
CA LEU A 39 -7.21 -1.46 -13.58
C LEU A 39 -5.79 -1.27 -14.14
N ARG A 40 -5.42 -0.03 -14.48
CA ARG A 40 -4.13 0.30 -15.10
C ARG A 40 -3.19 1.13 -14.24
N SER A 41 -3.70 1.82 -13.22
CA SER A 41 -2.88 2.64 -12.34
C SER A 41 -3.39 2.65 -10.91
N VAL A 42 -2.47 2.85 -9.97
CA VAL A 42 -2.76 3.01 -8.54
C VAL A 42 -1.88 4.13 -7.98
N ILE A 43 -2.41 4.88 -7.01
CA ILE A 43 -1.65 5.81 -6.18
C ILE A 43 -1.49 5.22 -4.77
N LEU A 44 -0.29 5.31 -4.18
CA LEU A 44 0.00 4.73 -2.86
C LEU A 44 0.03 5.81 -1.77
N PHE A 45 -0.55 5.48 -0.61
CA PHE A 45 -0.49 6.30 0.60
C PHE A 45 -0.02 5.42 1.75
N GLY A 46 1.16 5.72 2.30
CA GLY A 46 1.71 5.05 3.47
C GLY A 46 1.02 5.49 4.75
N VAL A 47 0.67 4.53 5.61
CA VAL A 47 0.13 4.77 6.94
C VAL A 47 1.02 4.04 7.95
N PRO A 48 2.19 4.62 8.30
CA PRO A 48 3.10 4.00 9.24
C PRO A 48 2.61 4.21 10.68
N PHE A 49 2.60 3.11 11.43
CA PHE A 49 2.29 3.01 12.84
C PHE A 49 3.50 2.61 13.69
N LYS A 50 4.52 1.99 13.10
CA LYS A 50 5.70 1.46 13.82
C LYS A 50 6.91 2.39 13.78
N CYS A 51 6.91 3.43 12.95
CA CYS A 51 8.03 4.37 12.86
C CYS A 51 7.87 5.56 13.82
N ASP A 52 9.01 6.14 14.21
CA ASP A 52 9.06 7.41 14.91
C ASP A 52 8.87 8.55 13.93
N LYS A 53 7.77 9.30 14.09
CA LYS A 53 7.50 10.47 13.26
C LYS A 53 8.30 11.66 13.78
N ASP A 54 9.13 12.23 12.92
CA ASP A 54 9.87 13.45 13.21
C ASP A 54 9.39 14.63 12.34
N GLU A 55 9.87 15.83 12.67
CA GLU A 55 9.52 17.07 11.98
C GLU A 55 9.99 17.13 10.52
N ARG A 56 10.98 16.31 10.16
CA ARG A 56 11.56 16.27 8.81
C ARG A 56 10.89 15.23 7.92
N GLY A 57 10.14 14.29 8.50
CA GLY A 57 9.63 13.12 7.81
C GLY A 57 10.73 12.13 7.41
N THR A 58 11.80 11.98 8.21
CA THR A 58 12.92 11.08 7.89
C THR A 58 12.49 9.65 7.52
N PRO A 59 11.43 9.05 8.08
CA PRO A 59 10.97 7.72 7.66
C PRO A 59 10.30 7.65 6.28
N ALA A 60 10.12 8.77 5.56
CA ALA A 60 9.31 8.81 4.34
C ALA A 60 9.88 7.95 3.20
N ASP A 61 11.20 7.78 3.15
CA ASP A 61 11.93 6.98 2.15
C ASP A 61 12.60 5.73 2.74
N ASP A 62 12.18 5.30 3.93
CA ASP A 62 12.64 4.05 4.56
C ASP A 62 12.38 2.85 3.62
N PRO A 63 13.42 2.11 3.19
CA PRO A 63 13.26 0.91 2.36
C PRO A 63 12.32 -0.15 2.94
N GLU A 64 12.19 -0.20 4.26
CA GLU A 64 11.31 -1.11 5.00
C GLU A 64 9.94 -0.47 5.33
N GLY A 65 9.77 0.80 4.94
CA GLY A 65 8.50 1.51 5.03
C GLY A 65 7.41 0.92 4.13
N PRO A 66 6.13 1.18 4.46
CA PRO A 66 5.00 0.47 3.88
C PRO A 66 4.80 0.78 2.39
N VAL A 67 5.15 2.00 1.96
CA VAL A 67 5.05 2.41 0.55
C VAL A 67 6.09 1.69 -0.30
N ILE A 68 7.36 1.70 0.10
CA ILE A 68 8.44 1.09 -0.68
C ILE A 68 8.27 -0.43 -0.75
N GLN A 69 7.87 -1.07 0.35
CA GLN A 69 7.54 -2.50 0.37
C GLN A 69 6.35 -2.83 -0.56
N ALA A 70 5.29 -1.99 -0.56
CA ALA A 70 4.18 -2.15 -1.50
C ALA A 70 4.62 -1.97 -2.97
N ILE A 71 5.46 -0.99 -3.29
CA ILE A 71 5.98 -0.79 -4.65
C ILE A 71 6.68 -2.06 -5.14
N ARG A 72 7.59 -2.62 -4.33
CA ARG A 72 8.33 -3.85 -4.64
C ARG A 72 7.37 -5.02 -4.89
N LYS A 73 6.40 -5.22 -3.99
CA LYS A 73 5.40 -6.30 -4.09
C LYS A 73 4.51 -6.14 -5.32
N ILE A 74 3.96 -4.95 -5.56
CA ILE A 74 3.05 -4.68 -6.68
C ILE A 74 3.78 -4.84 -8.01
N ARG A 75 5.01 -4.34 -8.16
CA ARG A 75 5.80 -4.53 -9.39
C ARG A 75 6.09 -6.00 -9.67
N SER A 76 6.35 -6.80 -8.63
CA SER A 76 6.56 -8.24 -8.78
C SER A 76 5.29 -8.99 -9.20
N LEU A 77 4.12 -8.57 -8.71
CA LEU A 77 2.85 -9.25 -8.98
C LEU A 77 2.19 -8.78 -10.29
N PHE A 78 2.29 -7.49 -10.59
CA PHE A 78 1.59 -6.82 -11.68
C PHE A 78 2.54 -5.85 -12.42
N PRO A 79 3.49 -6.37 -13.23
CA PRO A 79 4.54 -5.55 -13.86
C PRO A 79 4.02 -4.40 -14.74
N GLU A 80 2.84 -4.59 -15.34
CA GLU A 80 2.19 -3.60 -16.23
C GLU A 80 1.34 -2.56 -15.48
N LEU A 81 1.17 -2.69 -14.15
CA LEU A 81 0.38 -1.75 -13.37
C LEU A 81 1.21 -0.51 -13.05
N TYR A 82 0.74 0.65 -13.51
CA TYR A 82 1.42 1.91 -13.21
C TYR A 82 1.25 2.30 -11.74
N ILE A 83 2.35 2.68 -11.08
CA ILE A 83 2.35 3.07 -9.67
C ILE A 83 2.71 4.56 -9.56
N ALA A 84 1.79 5.35 -9.04
CA ALA A 84 2.00 6.72 -8.62
C ALA A 84 2.30 6.76 -7.10
N CYS A 85 3.22 7.66 -6.71
CA CYS A 85 3.66 7.87 -5.32
C CYS A 85 3.71 9.36 -5.04
#